data_AF-A0A8T5EG27-F1
#
_entry.id   AF-A0A8T5EG27-F1
#
_cell.length_a   1.000
_cell.length_b   1.000
_cell.length_c   1.000
_cell.angle_alpha   90.00
_cell.angle_beta   90.00
_cell.angle_gamma   90.00
#
_symmetry.space_group_name_H-M   'P 1'
#
loop_
_entity.id
_entity.type
_entity.pdbx_description
1 polymer ?
#
loop_
_entity_poly.entity_id
_entity_poly.type
_entity_poly.pdbx_seq_one_letter_code
_entity_poly.pdbx_strand_id
1 'polypeptide(L)'
;LKFTWSSEHYSLDYLKNLIISTGFKITDEIPIGSHVYDPLADYYVENRPTLKKNILERYPTYVEKILFKSILKMKKASQENIIDYVLLKCVLES
;
A
#
# COMPACT_ATOMS: atom_id res chain seq x y z
N LEU A 1 -12.92 6.16 15.59
CA LEU A 1 -12.43 6.43 14.21
C LEU A 1 -11.76 5.16 13.66
N LYS A 2 -12.41 4.46 12.73
CA LYS A 2 -11.75 3.41 11.94
C LYS A 2 -10.88 4.11 10.90
N PHE A 3 -9.59 4.33 11.22
CA PHE A 3 -8.57 4.60 10.20
C PHE A 3 -8.19 3.26 9.54
N THR A 4 -9.18 2.57 8.99
CA THR A 4 -8.92 1.47 8.07
C THR A 4 -8.65 2.13 6.74
N TRP A 5 -7.41 2.03 6.26
CA TRP A 5 -7.20 2.02 4.82
C TRP A 5 -8.31 1.16 4.22
N SER A 6 -9.14 1.76 3.38
CA SER A 6 -10.26 1.12 2.71
C SER A 6 -9.74 0.20 1.60
N SER A 7 -8.81 -0.69 1.94
CA SER A 7 -8.45 -1.82 1.12
C SER A 7 -9.41 -2.93 1.51
N GLU A 8 -10.51 -3.06 0.76
CA GLU A 8 -11.12 -4.37 0.62
C GLU A 8 -10.01 -5.30 0.11
N HIS A 9 -9.74 -6.36 0.86
CA HIS A 9 -8.69 -7.32 0.52
C HIS A 9 -9.19 -8.15 -0.66
N TYR A 10 -9.02 -7.60 -1.86
CA TYR A 10 -9.24 -8.33 -3.09
C TYR A 10 -8.04 -9.25 -3.33
N SER A 11 -8.31 -10.53 -3.54
CA SER A 11 -7.27 -11.40 -4.08
C SER A 11 -6.89 -10.89 -5.47
N LEU A 12 -5.61 -11.01 -5.79
CA LEU A 12 -5.13 -10.63 -7.11
C LEU A 12 -5.88 -11.37 -8.23
N ASP A 13 -6.22 -12.64 -7.99
CA ASP A 13 -7.02 -13.45 -8.92
C ASP A 13 -8.42 -12.89 -9.15
N TYR A 14 -9.07 -12.38 -8.09
CA TYR A 14 -10.38 -11.74 -8.24
C TYR A 14 -10.29 -10.52 -9.16
N LEU A 15 -9.29 -9.65 -8.95
CA LEU A 15 -9.07 -8.47 -9.79
C LEU A 15 -8.74 -8.85 -11.24
N LYS A 16 -7.87 -9.85 -11.44
CA LYS A 16 -7.53 -10.34 -12.78
C LYS A 16 -8.75 -10.87 -13.52
N ASN A 17 -9.56 -11.69 -12.86
CA ASN A 17 -10.78 -12.24 -13.44
C ASN A 17 -11.79 -11.15 -13.80
N LEU A 18 -11.91 -10.11 -12.97
CA LEU A 18 -12.79 -8.96 -13.26
C LEU A 18 -12.29 -8.12 -14.45
N ILE A 19 -10.97 -7.92 -14.56
CA ILE A 19 -10.38 -7.21 -15.71
C ILE A 19 -10.61 -8.02 -16.99
N ILE A 20 -10.40 -9.33 -16.96
CA ILE A 20 -10.62 -10.20 -18.11
C ILE A 20 -12.10 -10.24 -18.51
N SER A 21 -13.02 -10.34 -17.53
CA SER A 21 -14.46 -10.40 -17.82
C SER A 21 -15.04 -9.11 -18.41
N THR A 22 -14.30 -8.00 -18.31
CA THR A 22 -14.68 -6.70 -18.90
C THR A 22 -14.09 -6.48 -20.29
N GLY A 23 -13.44 -7.50 -20.87
CA GLY A 23 -12.88 -7.45 -22.22
C GLY A 23 -11.48 -6.83 -22.29
N PHE A 24 -10.76 -6.76 -21.16
CA PHE A 24 -9.36 -6.35 -21.14
C PHE A 24 -8.44 -7.56 -21.03
N LYS A 25 -7.35 -7.54 -21.78
CA LYS A 25 -6.25 -8.46 -21.65
C LYS A 25 -5.14 -7.84 -20.82
N ILE A 26 -4.70 -8.54 -19.78
CA ILE A 26 -3.52 -8.16 -18.99
C ILE A 26 -2.27 -8.55 -19.79
N THR A 27 -1.43 -7.57 -20.13
CA THR A 27 -0.19 -7.80 -20.89
C THR A 27 1.02 -7.94 -19.99
N ASP A 28 1.05 -7.21 -18.87
CA ASP A 28 2.14 -7.23 -17.92
C ASP A 28 1.62 -7.16 -16.49
N GLU A 29 2.31 -7.86 -15.60
CA GLU A 29 2.06 -7.90 -14.18
C GLU A 29 3.41 -7.78 -13.46
N ILE A 30 3.55 -6.74 -12.65
CA ILE A 30 4.80 -6.46 -11.96
C ILE A 30 4.51 -6.27 -10.47
N PRO A 31 4.91 -7.20 -9.60
CA PRO A 31 4.87 -6.99 -8.16
C PRO A 31 5.98 -6.01 -7.77
N ILE A 32 5.59 -4.92 -7.13
CA ILE A 32 6.47 -3.82 -6.70
C ILE A 32 6.34 -3.52 -5.20
N GLY A 33 5.69 -4.38 -4.40
CA GLY A 33 5.46 -4.12 -2.97
C GLY A 33 6.73 -3.79 -2.20
N SER A 34 7.83 -4.52 -2.43
CA SER A 34 9.12 -4.23 -1.80
C SER A 34 9.69 -2.85 -2.20
N HIS A 35 9.42 -2.39 -3.43
CA HIS A 35 9.85 -1.07 -3.90
C HIS A 35 8.94 0.07 -3.41
N VAL A 36 7.84 -0.25 -2.73
CA VAL A 36 6.87 0.71 -2.20
C VAL A 36 6.92 0.74 -0.67
N TYR A 37 6.63 -0.39 -0.02
CA TYR A 37 6.44 -0.47 1.43
C TYR A 37 7.74 -0.28 2.21
N ASP A 38 8.83 -0.89 1.75
CA ASP A 38 10.13 -0.80 2.43
C ASP A 38 10.70 0.63 2.40
N PRO A 39 10.90 1.28 1.24
CA PRO A 39 11.45 2.62 1.20
C PRO A 39 10.53 3.66 1.86
N LEU A 40 9.21 3.50 1.78
CA LEU A 40 8.26 4.36 2.48
C LEU A 40 8.44 4.28 4.00
N ALA A 41 8.53 3.05 4.53
CA ALA A 41 8.66 2.83 5.95
C ALA A 41 10.03 3.28 6.48
N ASP A 42 11.10 3.00 5.73
CA ASP A 42 12.46 3.40 6.09
C ASP A 42 12.60 4.91 6.10
N TYR A 43 12.12 5.58 5.05
CA TYR A 43 12.11 7.04 5.01
C TYR A 43 11.34 7.65 6.20
N TYR A 44 10.17 7.10 6.54
CA TYR A 44 9.39 7.59 7.68
C TYR A 44 10.14 7.41 9.00
N VAL A 45 10.79 6.25 9.21
CA VAL A 45 11.54 5.93 10.44
C VAL A 45 12.73 6.86 10.58
N GLU A 46 13.53 7.02 9.52
CA GLU A 46 14.73 7.87 9.51
C GLU A 46 14.39 9.35 9.74
N ASN A 47 13.30 9.84 9.13
CA ASN A 47 12.91 11.25 9.18
C ASN A 47 11.83 11.54 10.24
N ARG A 48 11.54 10.58 11.12
CA ARG A 48 10.44 10.66 12.08
C ARG A 48 10.44 11.94 12.93
N PRO A 49 11.57 12.44 13.47
CA PRO A 49 11.55 13.66 14.28
C PRO A 49 11.00 14.87 13.53
N THR A 50 11.41 15.05 12.28
CA THR A 50 10.97 16.13 11.40
C THR A 50 9.52 15.94 10.97
N LEU A 51 9.16 14.74 10.49
CA LEU A 51 7.81 14.42 10.05
C LEU A 51 6.80 14.54 11.19
N LYS A 52 7.16 14.06 12.38
CA LYS A 52 6.33 14.17 13.59
C LYS A 52 6.05 15.63 13.92
N LYS A 53 7.05 16.52 13.85
CA LYS A 53 6.83 17.96 14.09
C LYS A 53 5.75 18.51 13.14
N ASN A 54 5.87 18.23 11.84
CA ASN A 54 4.94 18.70 10.82
C ASN A 54 3.53 18.10 11.00
N ILE A 55 3.43 16.81 11.34
CA ILE A 55 2.14 16.14 11.58
C ILE A 55 1.42 16.75 12.80
N LEU A 56 2.18 17.05 13.85
CA LEU A 56 1.64 17.60 15.10
C LEU A 56 1.11 19.03 14.97
N GLU A 57 1.44 19.75 13.90
CA GLU A 57 0.85 21.06 13.60
C GLU A 57 -0.65 20.98 13.29
N ARG A 58 -1.12 19.83 12.79
CA ARG A 58 -2.52 19.64 12.35
C ARG A 58 -3.23 18.48 13.04
N TYR A 59 -2.49 17.52 13.58
CA TYR A 59 -3.04 16.29 14.12
C TYR A 59 -2.55 16.02 15.55
N PRO A 60 -3.40 15.47 16.43
CA PRO A 60 -2.98 15.09 17.77
C PRO A 60 -1.89 14.00 17.78
N THR A 61 -1.11 13.95 18.86
CA THR A 61 -0.04 12.96 19.06
C THR A 61 -0.48 11.51 18.93
N TYR A 62 -1.72 11.18 19.27
CA TYR A 62 -2.20 9.80 19.11
C TYR A 62 -2.31 9.40 17.63
N VAL A 63 -2.60 10.34 16.72
CA VAL A 63 -2.70 10.08 15.28
C VAL A 63 -1.32 9.73 14.72
N GLU A 64 -0.28 10.49 15.07
CA GLU A 64 1.10 10.17 14.68
C GLU A 64 1.53 8.79 15.18
N LYS A 65 1.18 8.44 16.44
CA LYS A 65 1.48 7.12 17.01
C LYS A 65 0.78 5.99 16.24
N ILE A 66 -0.46 6.19 15.82
CA ILE A 66 -1.21 5.22 15.01
C ILE A 66 -0.55 5.10 13.63
N LEU A 67 -0.27 6.22 12.97
CA LEU A 67 0.38 6.25 11.66
C LEU A 67 1.70 5.50 11.66
N PHE A 68 2.58 5.80 12.61
CA PHE A 68 3.87 5.12 12.75
C PHE A 68 3.73 3.61 12.91
N LYS A 69 2.81 3.16 13.78
CA LYS A 69 2.54 1.73 13.97
C LYS A 69 1.97 1.09 12.71
N SER A 70 1.11 1.79 11.97
CA SER A 70 0.54 1.29 10.73
C SER A 70 1.60 1.12 9.64
N ILE A 71 2.51 2.08 9.49
CA ILE A 71 3.60 2.02 8.51
C ILE A 71 4.51 0.81 8.78
N LEU A 72 4.92 0.58 10.04
CA LEU A 72 5.72 -0.59 10.40
C LEU A 72 4.99 -1.91 10.16
N LYS A 73 3.69 -1.96 10.44
CA LYS A 73 2.87 -3.14 10.17
C LYS A 73 2.75 -3.44 8.69
N MET A 74 2.60 -2.42 7.85
CA MET A 74 2.54 -2.59 6.39
C MET A 74 3.88 -3.09 5.84
N LYS A 75 5.00 -2.52 6.30
CA LYS A 75 6.34 -3.02 5.95
C LYS A 75 6.47 -4.51 6.26
N LYS A 76 6.16 -4.90 7.49
CA LYS A 76 6.23 -6.29 7.93
C LYS A 76 5.30 -7.20 7.11
N ALA A 77 4.05 -6.78 6.89
CA ALA A 77 3.09 -7.54 6.10
C ALA A 77 3.56 -7.74 4.64
N SER A 78 4.22 -6.73 4.05
CA SER A 78 4.81 -6.86 2.72
C SER A 78 6.00 -7.81 2.71
N GLN A 79 6.89 -7.73 3.70
CA GLN A 79 8.04 -8.64 3.84
C GLN A 79 7.63 -10.09 4.09
N GLU A 80 6.50 -10.30 4.76
CA GLU A 80 5.88 -11.61 4.98
C GLU A 80 5.02 -12.07 3.80
N ASN A 81 4.98 -11.33 2.69
CA ASN A 81 4.15 -11.59 1.49
C ASN A 81 2.64 -11.71 1.78
N ILE A 82 2.16 -11.06 2.84
CA ILE A 82 0.74 -11.01 3.21
C ILE A 82 0.00 -9.97 2.36
N ILE A 83 0.71 -8.87 2.02
CA ILE A 83 0.22 -7.82 1.13
C ILE A 83 1.27 -7.54 0.06
N ASP A 84 0.83 -7.09 -1.11
CA ASP A 84 1.71 -6.68 -2.18
C ASP A 84 1.10 -5.47 -2.92
N TYR A 85 1.92 -4.79 -3.71
CA TYR A 85 1.53 -3.73 -4.61
C TYR A 85 1.83 -4.18 -6.03
N VAL A 86 0.82 -4.34 -6.88
CA VAL A 86 0.98 -4.90 -8.22
C VAL A 86 0.62 -3.87 -9.28
N LEU A 87 1.50 -3.69 -10.27
CA LEU A 87 1.20 -2.94 -11.47
C LEU A 87 0.67 -3.90 -12.53
N LEU A 88 -0.56 -3.65 -12.99
CA LEU A 88 -1.19 -4.38 -14.08
C LEU A 88 -1.28 -3.48 -15.30
N LYS A 89 -0.64 -3.89 -16.40
CA LYS A 89 -0.81 -3.24 -17.70
C LYS A 89 -1.86 -4.01 -18.49
N CYS A 90 -2.87 -3.31 -18.98
CA CYS A 90 -3.99 -3.91 -19.67
C CYS A 90 -4.20 -3.24 -21.04
N VAL A 91 -4.68 -4.02 -22.01
CA VAL A 91 -5.10 -3.55 -23.33
C VAL A 91 -6.51 -4.06 -23.61
N LEU A 92 -7.30 -3.31 -24.38
CA LEU A 92 -8.64 -3.76 -24.78
C LEU A 92 -8.51 -4.93 -25.76
N GLU A 93 -9.21 -6.02 -25.50
CA GLU A 93 -9.29 -7.16 -26.41
C GLU A 93 -10.17 -6.74 -27.61
N SER A 94 -9.54 -6.60 -28.78
CA SER A 94 -10.15 -6.11 -30.03
C SER A 94 -10.47 -7.26 -30.97
#